data_AF-A0A2N5XWE5-F1
#
_entry.id   AF-A0A2N5XWE5-F1
#
_cell.length_a   1.000
_cell.length_b   1.000
_cell.length_c   1.000
_cell.angle_alpha   90.00
_cell.angle_beta   90.00
_cell.angle_gamma   90.00
#
_symmetry.space_group_name_H-M   'P 1'
#
loop_
_entity.id
_entity.type
_entity.pdbx_description
1 polymer ?
#
loop_
_entity_poly.entity_id
_entity_poly.type
_entity_poly.pdbx_seq_one_letter_code
_entity_poly.pdbx_strand_id
1 'polypeptide(L)'
;MLNTSLTAANAYNLAQRLTNQAQSDNTLQKAADTNTDFGAMVKEGVMGVLDKGQVAEKTTSAMVHGKADVVDVVTAVAETEVALETMVSVRDRMISAYEEVMRMSI
;
A
#
# COMPACT_ATOMS: atom_id res chain seq x y z
N MET A 1 -31.79 7.96 50.19
CA MET A 1 -30.59 7.81 49.36
C MET A 1 -30.93 7.20 48.00
N LEU A 2 -31.85 7.79 47.21
CA LEU A 2 -32.39 7.14 46.00
C LEU A 2 -32.20 7.93 44.69
N ASN A 3 -31.39 9.00 44.66
CA ASN A 3 -31.27 9.85 43.46
C ASN A 3 -29.88 9.85 42.79
N THR A 4 -28.92 9.07 43.30
CA THR A 4 -27.54 9.01 42.77
C THR A 4 -27.41 8.06 41.56
N SER A 5 -28.30 7.07 41.41
CA SER A 5 -28.28 6.15 40.27
C SER A 5 -28.72 6.81 38.95
N LEU A 6 -29.56 7.85 39.02
CA LEU A 6 -30.06 8.56 37.83
C LEU A 6 -29.03 9.55 37.26
N THR A 7 -28.13 10.09 38.11
CA THR A 7 -27.04 10.98 37.65
C THR A 7 -25.88 10.19 37.02
N ALA A 8 -25.59 8.99 37.53
CA ALA A 8 -24.56 8.10 36.98
C ALA A 8 -24.88 7.62 35.55
N ALA A 9 -26.15 7.29 35.27
CA ALA A 9 -26.58 6.85 33.94
C ALA A 9 -26.45 7.96 32.87
N ASN A 10 -26.62 9.23 33.25
CA ASN A 10 -26.44 10.36 32.35
C ASN A 10 -24.97 10.71 32.12
N ALA A 11 -24.11 10.55 33.14
CA ALA A 11 -22.67 10.75 33.01
C ALA A 11 -22.03 9.73 32.05
N TYR A 12 -22.52 8.48 32.04
CA TYR A 12 -22.00 7.44 31.15
C TYR A 12 -22.30 7.72 29.67
N ASN A 13 -23.50 8.24 29.38
CA ASN A 13 -23.88 8.66 28.04
C ASN A 13 -23.10 9.90 27.56
N LEU A 14 -22.75 10.81 28.47
CA LEU A 14 -21.89 11.95 28.17
C LEU A 14 -20.44 11.51 27.91
N ALA A 15 -19.92 10.56 28.71
CA ALA A 15 -18.58 10.00 28.55
C ALA A 15 -18.44 9.26 27.22
N GLN A 16 -19.43 8.47 26.81
CA GLN A 16 -19.40 7.80 25.49
C GLN A 16 -19.38 8.79 24.33
N ARG A 17 -20.09 9.92 24.42
CA ARG A 17 -20.04 10.97 23.38
C ARG A 17 -18.69 11.67 23.31
N LEU A 18 -18.06 11.92 24.46
CA LEU A 18 -16.71 12.50 24.52
C LEU A 18 -15.65 11.53 23.96
N THR A 19 -15.79 10.23 24.19
CA THR A 19 -14.91 9.20 23.60
C THR A 19 -15.05 9.13 22.08
N ASN A 20 -16.27 9.24 21.54
CA ASN A 20 -16.49 9.28 20.09
C ASN A 20 -15.97 10.59 19.45
N GLN A 21 -15.95 11.70 20.20
CA GLN A 21 -15.37 12.96 19.74
C GLN A 21 -13.82 12.93 19.78
N ALA A 22 -13.22 12.25 20.76
CA ALA A 22 -11.77 12.00 20.82
C ALA A 22 -11.30 11.03 19.71
N GLN A 23 -12.17 10.17 19.17
CA GLN A 23 -11.88 9.36 17.98
C GLN A 23 -11.70 10.19 16.70
N SER A 24 -12.14 11.45 16.70
CA SER A 24 -11.95 12.36 15.56
C SER A 24 -10.53 12.93 15.46
N ASP A 25 -9.72 12.87 16.53
CA ASP A 25 -8.28 13.17 16.48
C ASP A 25 -7.47 12.01 15.86
N ASN A 26 -8.01 10.78 15.91
CA ASN A 26 -7.36 9.60 15.35
C ASN A 26 -7.43 9.57 13.81
N THR A 27 -8.33 10.33 13.18
CA THR A 27 -8.37 10.45 11.71
C THR A 27 -7.25 11.33 11.16
N LEU A 28 -6.76 12.29 11.95
CA LEU A 28 -5.60 13.14 11.63
C LEU A 28 -4.28 12.38 11.84
N GLN A 29 -4.20 11.54 12.89
CA GLN A 29 -3.07 10.64 13.12
C GLN A 29 -2.96 9.58 12.00
N LYS A 30 -4.10 8.99 11.60
CA LYS A 30 -4.15 8.01 10.51
C LYS A 30 -3.79 8.61 9.14
N ALA A 31 -4.07 9.89 8.90
CA ALA A 31 -3.63 10.59 7.69
C ALA A 31 -2.11 10.83 7.65
N ALA A 32 -1.46 10.99 8.81
CA ALA A 32 0.00 11.06 8.91
C ALA A 32 0.67 9.68 8.73
N ASP A 33 0.04 8.61 9.20
CA ASP A 33 0.50 7.22 8.99
C ASP A 33 0.38 6.77 7.52
N THR A 34 -0.58 7.31 6.76
CA THR A 34 -0.74 7.02 5.31
C THR A 34 0.51 7.31 4.48
N ASN A 35 1.36 8.26 4.88
CA ASN A 35 2.63 8.54 4.21
C ASN A 35 3.63 7.36 4.31
N THR A 36 3.56 6.59 5.39
CA THR A 36 4.35 5.36 5.55
C THR A 36 3.74 4.21 4.71
N ASP A 37 2.42 4.18 4.57
CA ASP A 37 1.69 3.13 3.85
C ASP A 37 1.89 3.17 2.32
N PHE A 38 2.01 4.35 1.70
CA PHE A 38 2.28 4.44 0.25
C PHE A 38 3.66 3.84 -0.09
N GLY A 39 4.69 4.17 0.69
CA GLY A 39 6.03 3.61 0.50
C GLY A 39 6.05 2.09 0.70
N ALA A 40 5.29 1.58 1.67
CA ALA A 40 5.12 0.14 1.89
C ALA A 40 4.40 -0.54 0.72
N MET A 41 3.34 0.08 0.17
CA MET A 41 2.61 -0.42 -1.00
C MET A 41 3.47 -0.46 -2.26
N VAL A 42 4.26 0.60 -2.51
CA VAL A 42 5.20 0.63 -3.63
C VAL A 42 6.29 -0.42 -3.46
N LYS A 43 6.85 -0.56 -2.25
CA LYS A 43 7.85 -1.58 -1.93
C LYS A 43 7.31 -2.99 -2.17
N GLU A 44 6.10 -3.27 -1.72
CA GLU A 44 5.43 -4.56 -1.94
C GLU A 44 5.22 -4.82 -3.44
N GLY A 45 4.77 -3.79 -4.18
CA GLY A 45 4.68 -3.86 -5.64
C GLY A 45 6.02 -4.22 -6.28
N VAL A 46 7.10 -3.53 -5.89
CA VAL A 46 8.49 -3.77 -6.35
C VAL A 46 8.94 -5.19 -6.08
N MET A 47 8.70 -5.69 -4.88
CA MET A 47 8.99 -7.07 -4.51
C MET A 47 8.18 -8.07 -5.36
N GLY A 48 6.92 -7.77 -5.65
CA GLY A 48 6.07 -8.59 -6.51
C GLY A 48 6.54 -8.69 -7.97
N VAL A 49 7.07 -7.60 -8.56
CA VAL A 49 7.69 -7.66 -9.90
C VAL A 49 8.95 -8.51 -9.89
N LEU A 50 9.76 -8.39 -8.84
CA LEU A 50 10.98 -9.18 -8.71
C LEU A 50 10.68 -10.68 -8.66
N ASP A 51 9.67 -11.07 -7.88
CA ASP A 51 9.23 -12.46 -7.76
C ASP A 51 8.72 -13.01 -9.11
N LYS A 52 7.86 -12.25 -9.80
CA LYS A 52 7.38 -12.61 -11.15
C LYS A 52 8.52 -12.74 -12.16
N GLY A 53 9.49 -11.84 -12.12
CA GLY A 53 10.69 -11.92 -12.96
C GLY A 53 11.50 -13.20 -12.72
N GLN A 54 11.70 -13.60 -11.46
CA GLN A 54 12.38 -14.85 -11.12
C GLN A 54 11.61 -16.08 -11.60
N VAL A 55 10.28 -16.06 -11.50
CA VAL A 55 9.43 -17.13 -12.04
C VAL A 55 9.58 -17.21 -13.56
N ALA A 56 9.54 -16.08 -14.28
CA ALA A 56 9.74 -16.03 -15.72
C ALA A 56 11.12 -16.57 -16.13
N GLU A 57 12.18 -16.21 -15.43
CA GLU A 57 13.54 -16.74 -15.66
C GLU A 57 13.62 -18.24 -15.42
N LYS A 58 13.01 -18.74 -14.34
CA LYS A 58 12.97 -20.16 -14.01
C LYS A 58 12.20 -20.97 -15.06
N THR A 59 11.04 -20.48 -15.50
CA THR A 59 10.24 -21.13 -16.55
C THR A 59 10.96 -21.09 -17.89
N THR A 60 11.64 -19.99 -18.21
CA THR A 60 12.48 -19.88 -19.42
C THR A 60 13.63 -20.88 -19.38
N SER A 61 14.32 -21.00 -18.24
CA SER A 61 15.38 -22.00 -18.04
C SER A 61 14.85 -23.43 -18.17
N ALA A 62 13.65 -23.71 -17.63
CA ALA A 62 13.01 -25.01 -17.77
C ALA A 62 12.65 -25.31 -19.24
N MET A 63 12.22 -24.32 -20.01
CA MET A 63 11.91 -24.46 -21.44
C MET A 63 13.15 -24.86 -22.26
N VAL A 64 14.30 -24.24 -22.00
CA VAL A 64 15.57 -24.60 -22.66
C VAL A 64 15.96 -26.07 -22.38
N HIS A 65 15.58 -26.59 -21.21
CA HIS A 65 15.78 -28.00 -20.85
C HIS A 65 14.65 -28.94 -21.30
N GLY A 66 13.65 -28.45 -22.05
CA GLY A 66 12.49 -29.22 -22.52
C GLY A 66 11.49 -29.59 -21.42
N LYS A 67 11.50 -28.86 -20.29
CA LYS A 67 10.66 -29.13 -19.10
C LYS A 67 9.51 -28.13 -18.92
N ALA A 68 9.38 -27.14 -19.79
CA ALA A 68 8.30 -26.17 -19.82
C ALA A 68 7.96 -25.79 -21.27
N ASP A 69 6.71 -25.44 -21.53
CA ASP A 69 6.25 -25.09 -22.87
C ASP A 69 6.51 -23.61 -23.20
N VAL A 70 6.58 -23.31 -24.50
CA VAL A 70 6.74 -21.92 -24.98
C VAL A 70 5.57 -21.04 -24.50
N VAL A 71 4.37 -21.62 -24.39
CA VAL A 71 3.18 -20.91 -23.90
C VAL A 71 3.37 -20.48 -22.45
N ASP A 72 3.90 -21.35 -21.59
CA ASP A 72 4.13 -21.03 -20.18
C ASP A 72 5.13 -19.89 -19.99
N VAL A 73 6.16 -19.84 -20.85
CA VAL A 73 7.15 -18.77 -20.83
C VAL A 73 6.54 -17.45 -21.29
N VAL A 74 5.76 -17.45 -22.38
CA VAL A 74 5.10 -16.22 -22.84
C VAL A 74 4.10 -15.71 -21.81
N THR A 75 3.36 -16.60 -21.13
CA THR A 75 2.48 -16.22 -20.02
C THR A 75 3.25 -15.59 -18.87
N ALA A 76 4.34 -16.23 -18.40
CA ALA A 76 5.14 -15.71 -17.30
C ALA A 76 5.81 -14.36 -17.63
N VAL A 77 6.25 -14.19 -18.88
CA VAL A 77 6.81 -12.93 -19.37
C VAL A 77 5.72 -11.85 -19.44
N ALA A 78 4.56 -12.15 -20.00
CA ALA A 78 3.44 -11.19 -20.09
C ALA A 78 2.97 -10.72 -18.71
N GLU A 79 2.90 -11.61 -17.72
CA GLU A 79 2.56 -11.25 -16.34
C GLU A 79 3.59 -10.32 -15.69
N THR A 80 4.86 -10.45 -16.08
CA THR A 80 5.96 -9.60 -15.63
C THR A 80 5.94 -8.24 -16.32
N GLU A 81 5.65 -8.20 -17.63
CA GLU A 81 5.56 -6.97 -18.42
C GLU A 81 4.46 -6.03 -17.91
N VAL A 82 3.26 -6.54 -17.65
CA VAL A 82 2.15 -5.74 -17.11
C VAL A 82 2.53 -5.09 -15.76
N ALA A 83 3.24 -5.84 -14.92
CA ALA A 83 3.66 -5.35 -13.62
C ALA A 83 4.81 -4.33 -13.73
N LEU A 84 5.72 -4.51 -14.70
CA LEU A 84 6.80 -3.55 -14.99
C LEU A 84 6.26 -2.22 -15.54
N GLU A 85 5.26 -2.24 -16.43
CA GLU A 85 4.63 -1.04 -16.98
C GLU A 85 4.06 -0.14 -15.87
N THR A 86 3.44 -0.77 -14.86
CA THR A 86 2.95 -0.06 -13.68
C THR A 86 4.08 0.61 -12.90
N MET A 87 5.25 -0.02 -12.80
CA MET A 87 6.41 0.57 -12.10
C MET A 87 7.04 1.72 -12.82
N VAL A 88 7.07 1.70 -14.15
CA VAL A 88 7.57 2.82 -14.93
C VAL A 88 6.72 4.06 -14.64
N SER A 89 5.40 3.93 -14.57
CA SER A 89 4.50 5.02 -14.18
C SER A 89 4.80 5.56 -12.76
N VAL A 90 5.02 4.67 -11.79
CA VAL A 90 5.38 5.06 -10.42
C VAL A 90 6.74 5.76 -10.37
N ARG A 91 7.73 5.24 -11.12
CA ARG A 91 9.07 5.85 -11.24
C ARG A 91 8.96 7.26 -11.80
N ASP A 92 8.24 7.44 -12.90
CA ASP A 92 8.08 8.74 -13.56
C ASP A 92 7.36 9.74 -12.65
N ARG A 93 6.35 9.28 -11.91
CA ARG A 93 5.65 10.11 -10.92
C ARG A 93 6.56 10.53 -9.77
N MET A 94 7.42 9.64 -9.29
CA MET A 94 8.34 9.90 -8.19
C MET A 94 9.46 10.87 -8.61
N ILE A 95 10.00 10.73 -9.82
CA ILE A 95 10.94 11.68 -10.42
C ILE A 95 10.31 13.06 -10.51
N SER A 96 9.10 13.16 -11.07
CA SER A 96 8.36 14.42 -11.20
C SER A 96 8.10 15.09 -9.84
N ALA A 97 7.75 14.30 -8.81
CA ALA A 97 7.53 14.81 -7.46
C ALA A 97 8.82 15.34 -6.82
N TYR A 98 9.96 14.68 -7.06
CA TYR A 98 11.27 15.16 -6.61
C TYR A 98 11.67 16.47 -7.32
N GLU A 99 11.45 16.57 -8.63
CA GLU A 99 11.68 17.80 -9.38
C GLU A 99 10.82 18.98 -8.88
N GLU A 100 9.54 18.74 -8.57
CA GLU A 100 8.64 19.77 -8.04
C GLU A 100 9.11 20.30 -6.68
N VAL A 101 9.53 19.40 -5.77
CA VAL A 101 10.09 19.78 -4.47
C VAL A 101 11.38 20.59 -4.61
N MET A 102 12.24 20.25 -5.57
CA MET A 102 13.43 21.05 -5.88
C MET A 102 13.09 22.41 -6.49
N ARG A 103 12.05 22.51 -7.34
CA ARG A 103 11.61 23.78 -7.95
C ARG A 103 11.01 24.77 -6.95
N MET A 104 10.46 24.28 -5.83
CA MET A 104 10.03 25.12 -4.70
C MET A 104 11.18 25.57 -3.79
N SER A 105 12.31 24.87 -3.79
CA SER A 105 13.45 25.14 -2.90
C SER A 105 14.50 25.99 -3.59
N ILE A 106 14.11 27.19 -4.04
CA ILE A 106 14.99 28.36 -4.22
C ILE A 106 14.26 29.63 -3.79
#